data_AF-A0A7X9IDL3-F1
#
_entry.id   AF-A0A7X9IDL3-F1
#
_cell.length_a   1.000
_cell.length_b   1.000
_cell.length_c   1.000
_cell.angle_alpha   90.00
_cell.angle_beta   90.00
_cell.angle_gamma   90.00
#
_symmetry.space_group_name_H-M   'P 1'
#
loop_
_entity.id
_entity.type
_entity.pdbx_description
1 polymer ?
#
loop_
_entity_poly.entity_id
_entity_poly.type
_entity_poly.pdbx_seq_one_letter_code
_entity_poly.pdbx_strand_id
1 'polypeptide(L)'
;MADFARAFRKTIRFEGGYVNDPDDPGGETYRGIARRHHPGWEGWTVIDAAKNSPDFPGCLDHRKALQEAVRLFYRQQYWDRIRGNSIASQEVADEVFEAGVNLGVTRAVTFLQTALNVLNRGQTLYTDVVEDGVCGPDTLAALEAYLQTEPPELVITVANIL
;
A
#
# COMPACT_ATOMS: atom_id res chain seq x y z
N MET A 1 -15.82 -3.20 -6.10
CA MET A 1 -15.01 -2.69 -4.98
C MET A 1 -13.83 -3.61 -4.82
N ALA A 2 -12.63 -3.05 -4.68
CA ALA A 2 -11.41 -3.82 -4.62
C ALA A 2 -11.24 -4.58 -3.29
N ASP A 3 -10.57 -5.73 -3.37
CA ASP A 3 -10.27 -6.65 -2.28
C ASP A 3 -8.83 -6.47 -1.79
N PHE A 4 -8.69 -6.10 -0.52
CA PHE A 4 -7.39 -5.94 0.13
C PHE A 4 -6.59 -7.25 0.15
N ALA A 5 -7.24 -8.40 0.36
CA ALA A 5 -6.53 -9.67 0.47
C ALA A 5 -5.82 -10.05 -0.83
N ARG A 6 -6.40 -9.72 -1.99
CA ARG A 6 -5.75 -9.84 -3.31
C ARG A 6 -4.53 -8.91 -3.42
N ALA A 7 -4.68 -7.62 -3.13
CA ALA A 7 -3.56 -6.66 -3.21
C ALA A 7 -2.41 -7.06 -2.27
N PHE A 8 -2.72 -7.30 -0.99
CA PHE A 8 -1.75 -7.69 0.03
C PHE A 8 -0.97 -8.96 -0.36
N ARG A 9 -1.64 -10.00 -0.88
CA ARG A 9 -0.97 -11.24 -1.30
C ARG A 9 0.00 -11.06 -2.46
N LYS A 10 -0.17 -10.02 -3.29
CA LYS A 10 0.77 -9.70 -4.37
C LYS A 10 1.99 -8.98 -3.79
N THR A 11 1.75 -7.91 -3.03
CA THR A 11 2.81 -7.05 -2.47
C THR A 11 3.69 -7.79 -1.47
N ILE A 12 3.10 -8.56 -0.53
CA ILE A 12 3.86 -9.21 0.55
C ILE A 12 4.86 -10.28 0.06
N ARG A 13 4.75 -10.73 -1.20
CA ARG A 13 5.71 -11.68 -1.80
C ARG A 13 7.08 -11.06 -2.03
N PHE A 14 7.13 -9.75 -2.21
CA PHE A 14 8.37 -9.00 -2.40
C PHE A 14 8.96 -8.54 -1.06
N GLU A 15 8.19 -8.63 0.02
CA GLU A 15 8.63 -8.24 1.36
C GLU A 15 9.45 -9.34 2.03
N GLY A 16 10.64 -8.96 2.49
CA GLY A 16 11.62 -9.84 3.11
C GLY A 16 11.18 -10.45 4.44
N GLY A 17 12.02 -11.33 5.00
CA GLY A 17 11.80 -11.92 6.33
C GLY A 17 12.29 -11.00 7.46
N TYR A 18 12.71 -11.63 8.55
CA TYR A 18 13.37 -10.93 9.65
C TYR A 18 14.79 -10.52 9.28
N VAL A 19 15.14 -9.26 9.53
CA VAL A 19 16.48 -8.70 9.39
C VAL A 19 16.75 -7.86 10.64
N ASN A 20 17.96 -7.91 11.19
CA ASN A 20 18.37 -7.01 12.26
C ASN A 20 19.82 -6.61 12.02
N ASP A 21 19.99 -5.51 11.32
CA ASP A 21 21.28 -4.98 10.94
C ASP A 21 21.54 -3.67 11.71
N PRO A 22 22.65 -3.57 12.49
CA PRO A 22 22.98 -2.36 13.23
C PRO A 22 23.32 -1.16 12.32
N ASP A 23 23.78 -1.39 11.09
CA ASP A 23 24.13 -0.35 10.14
C ASP A 23 22.91 0.09 9.29
N ASP A 24 21.81 -0.65 9.34
CA ASP A 24 20.55 -0.30 8.69
C ASP A 24 19.83 0.85 9.43
N PRO A 25 19.46 1.94 8.73
CA PRO A 25 18.58 2.99 9.27
C PRO A 25 17.26 2.48 9.85
N GLY A 26 16.73 1.33 9.40
CA GLY A 26 15.54 0.68 9.97
C GLY A 26 15.83 -0.17 11.21
N GLY A 27 17.04 -0.69 11.34
CA GLY A 27 17.45 -1.64 12.38
C GLY A 27 16.73 -2.98 12.27
N GLU A 28 16.09 -3.41 13.35
CA GLU A 28 15.27 -4.63 13.38
C GLU A 28 14.02 -4.46 12.53
N THR A 29 13.89 -5.26 11.47
CA THR A 29 12.81 -5.20 10.47
C THR A 29 12.20 -6.58 10.24
N TYR A 30 10.87 -6.64 10.11
CA TYR A 30 10.17 -7.86 9.70
C TYR A 30 9.10 -7.53 8.67
N ARG A 31 9.17 -8.14 7.48
CA ARG A 31 8.20 -7.92 6.38
C ARG A 31 8.03 -6.43 6.07
N GLY A 32 9.13 -5.71 5.90
CA GLY A 32 9.15 -4.27 5.64
C GLY A 32 8.85 -3.36 6.84
N ILE A 33 8.37 -3.91 7.96
CA ILE A 33 8.03 -3.12 9.15
C ILE A 33 9.28 -2.94 10.00
N ALA A 34 9.85 -1.74 9.99
CA ALA A 34 11.04 -1.38 10.76
C ALA A 34 10.69 -0.94 12.20
N ARG A 35 11.35 -1.54 13.19
CA ARG A 35 11.09 -1.28 14.62
C ARG A 35 11.36 0.15 15.02
N ARG A 36 12.37 0.77 14.40
CA ARG A 36 12.71 2.18 14.65
C ARG A 36 11.59 3.14 14.24
N HIS A 37 10.91 2.86 13.12
CA HIS A 37 9.82 3.70 12.61
C HIS A 37 8.46 3.31 13.21
N HIS A 38 8.29 2.06 13.63
CA HIS A 38 7.04 1.54 14.19
C HIS A 38 7.26 0.84 15.53
N PRO A 39 7.79 1.53 16.56
CA PRO A 39 8.15 0.90 17.84
C PRO A 39 6.93 0.35 18.61
N GLY A 40 5.74 0.92 18.37
CA GLY A 40 4.47 0.49 18.97
C GLY A 40 3.74 -0.63 18.23
N TRP A 41 4.30 -1.18 17.15
CA TRP A 41 3.64 -2.27 16.43
C TRP A 41 3.61 -3.56 17.27
N GLU A 42 2.42 -4.15 17.42
CA GLU A 42 2.16 -5.32 18.28
C GLU A 42 2.96 -6.57 17.86
N GLY A 43 3.38 -6.66 16.61
CA GLY A 43 4.21 -7.76 16.10
C GLY A 43 5.55 -7.88 16.84
N TRP A 44 6.09 -6.78 17.36
CA TRP A 44 7.35 -6.81 18.11
C TRP A 44 7.28 -7.65 19.37
N THR A 45 6.13 -7.68 20.07
CA THR A 45 5.95 -8.54 21.25
C THR A 45 6.05 -10.02 20.88
N VAL A 46 5.50 -10.41 19.72
CA VAL A 46 5.57 -11.79 19.22
C VAL A 46 6.98 -12.15 18.77
N ILE A 47 7.67 -11.23 18.10
CA ILE A 47 9.07 -11.41 17.66
C ILE A 47 10.00 -11.54 18.86
N ASP A 48 9.90 -10.66 19.86
CA ASP A 48 10.74 -10.69 21.05
C ASP A 48 10.56 -11.98 21.85
N ALA A 49 9.31 -12.43 22.03
CA ALA A 49 9.03 -13.70 22.69
C ALA A 49 9.61 -14.90 21.92
N ALA A 50 9.79 -14.78 20.60
CA ALA A 50 10.34 -15.82 19.75
C ALA A 50 11.88 -15.84 19.72
N LYS A 51 12.57 -14.79 20.16
CA LYS A 51 14.06 -14.68 20.09
C LYS A 51 14.79 -15.79 20.83
N ASN A 52 14.17 -16.38 21.87
CA ASN A 52 14.74 -17.50 22.62
C ASN A 52 14.47 -18.87 21.98
N SER A 53 13.76 -18.92 20.85
CA SER A 53 13.51 -20.16 20.12
C SER A 53 14.79 -20.66 19.44
N PRO A 54 15.08 -21.97 19.46
CA PRO A 54 16.22 -22.53 18.72
C PRO A 54 16.09 -22.38 17.20
N ASP A 55 14.86 -22.19 16.71
CA ASP A 55 14.55 -21.96 15.30
C ASP A 55 14.30 -20.46 15.01
N PHE A 56 14.95 -19.55 15.72
CA PHE A 56 14.86 -18.12 15.39
C PHE A 56 15.85 -17.76 14.28
N PRO A 57 15.45 -17.03 13.21
CA PRO A 57 14.12 -16.45 12.97
C PRO A 57 13.15 -17.34 12.17
N GLY A 58 13.53 -18.57 11.78
CA GLY A 58 12.71 -19.49 10.96
C GLY A 58 11.27 -19.70 11.47
N CYS A 59 11.09 -19.75 12.79
CA CYS A 59 9.79 -19.96 13.41
C CYS A 59 8.80 -18.80 13.25
N LEU A 60 9.24 -17.61 12.84
CA LEU A 60 8.39 -16.41 12.74
C LEU A 60 7.29 -16.55 11.68
N ASP A 61 7.60 -17.18 10.55
CA ASP A 61 6.65 -17.34 9.43
C ASP A 61 5.49 -18.29 9.77
N HIS A 62 5.68 -19.16 10.76
CA HIS A 62 4.65 -20.08 11.24
C HIS A 62 3.77 -19.50 12.35
N ARG A 63 4.07 -18.29 12.85
CA ARG A 63 3.30 -17.64 13.90
C ARG A 63 2.12 -16.89 13.30
N LYS A 64 0.94 -17.52 13.31
CA LYS A 64 -0.31 -16.93 12.80
C LYS A 64 -0.61 -15.53 13.33
N ALA A 65 -0.39 -15.29 14.63
CA ALA A 65 -0.60 -13.98 15.25
C ALA A 65 0.33 -12.90 14.65
N LEU A 66 1.57 -13.25 14.32
CA LEU A 66 2.50 -12.34 13.66
C LEU A 66 2.08 -12.04 12.23
N GLN A 67 1.67 -13.06 11.46
CA GLN A 67 1.19 -12.87 10.09
C GLN A 67 -0.06 -11.98 10.05
N GLU A 68 -0.96 -12.13 11.02
CA GLU A 68 -2.15 -11.28 11.14
C GLU A 68 -1.79 -9.84 11.52
N ALA A 69 -0.84 -9.64 12.45
CA ALA A 69 -0.34 -8.32 12.81
C ALA A 69 0.30 -7.58 11.62
N VAL A 70 1.03 -8.28 10.75
CA VAL A 70 1.56 -7.72 9.50
C VAL A 70 0.41 -7.33 8.56
N ARG A 71 -0.55 -8.24 8.36
CA ARG A 71 -1.71 -8.00 7.49
C ARG A 71 -2.51 -6.76 7.94
N LEU A 72 -2.76 -6.62 9.24
CA LEU A 72 -3.47 -5.48 9.81
C LEU A 72 -2.67 -4.19 9.68
N PHE A 73 -1.35 -4.25 9.88
CA PHE A 73 -0.47 -3.11 9.67
C PHE A 73 -0.59 -2.59 8.23
N TYR A 74 -0.43 -3.45 7.23
CA TYR A 74 -0.52 -3.03 5.83
C TYR A 74 -1.90 -2.49 5.44
N ARG A 75 -2.95 -3.06 6.03
CA ARG A 75 -4.31 -2.55 5.83
C ARG A 75 -4.44 -1.12 6.31
N GLN A 76 -4.05 -0.86 7.56
CA GLN A 76 -4.24 0.44 8.20
C GLN A 76 -3.27 1.50 7.63
N GLN A 77 -2.02 1.13 7.40
CA GLN A 77 -0.97 2.07 7.01
C GLN A 77 -0.96 2.42 5.52
N TYR A 78 -1.61 1.61 4.68
CA TYR A 78 -1.63 1.83 3.24
C TYR A 78 -3.04 1.69 2.64
N TRP A 79 -3.68 0.52 2.76
CA TRP A 79 -4.94 0.24 2.06
C TRP A 79 -6.10 1.17 2.45
N ASP A 80 -6.32 1.35 3.74
CA ASP A 80 -7.42 2.18 4.25
C ASP A 80 -7.17 3.67 3.94
N ARG A 81 -5.91 4.10 3.89
CA ARG A 81 -5.53 5.48 3.57
C ARG A 81 -5.70 5.84 2.10
N ILE A 82 -5.58 4.86 1.20
CA ILE A 82 -5.95 5.02 -0.22
C ILE A 82 -7.45 4.74 -0.45
N ARG A 83 -8.22 4.50 0.61
CA ARG A 83 -9.62 4.08 0.56
C ARG A 83 -9.84 2.93 -0.43
N GLY A 84 -8.96 1.93 -0.43
CA GLY A 84 -8.94 0.89 -1.47
C GLY A 84 -10.27 0.15 -1.64
N ASN A 85 -11.03 -0.04 -0.55
CA ASN A 85 -12.38 -0.62 -0.61
C ASN A 85 -13.39 0.20 -1.43
N SER A 86 -13.13 1.50 -1.64
CA SER A 86 -13.96 2.41 -2.43
C SER A 86 -13.51 2.50 -3.89
N ILE A 87 -12.38 1.90 -4.26
CA ILE A 87 -11.91 1.86 -5.64
C ILE A 87 -12.63 0.72 -6.38
N ALA A 88 -13.24 1.05 -7.54
CA ALA A 88 -14.01 0.08 -8.31
C ALA A 88 -13.14 -0.94 -9.06
N SER A 89 -12.04 -0.47 -9.68
CA SER A 89 -11.07 -1.31 -10.37
C SER A 89 -10.07 -1.93 -9.39
N GLN A 90 -9.96 -3.25 -9.42
CA GLN A 90 -8.99 -3.96 -8.60
C GLN A 90 -7.56 -3.68 -9.05
N GLU A 91 -7.33 -3.52 -10.35
CA GLU A 91 -6.03 -3.27 -10.96
C GLU A 91 -5.49 -1.92 -10.51
N VAL A 92 -6.32 -0.87 -10.55
CA VAL A 92 -5.94 0.47 -10.05
C VAL A 92 -5.66 0.42 -8.54
N ALA A 93 -6.49 -0.29 -7.77
CA ALA A 93 -6.28 -0.42 -6.33
C ALA A 93 -5.00 -1.21 -5.98
N ASP A 94 -4.71 -2.28 -6.73
CA ASP A 94 -3.48 -3.06 -6.59
C ASP A 94 -2.25 -2.16 -6.82
N GLU A 95 -2.25 -1.36 -7.89
CA GLU A 95 -1.14 -0.47 -8.24
C GLU A 95 -0.92 0.64 -7.22
N VAL A 96 -1.99 1.37 -6.86
CA VAL A 96 -1.90 2.49 -5.92
C VAL A 96 -1.48 2.00 -4.52
N PHE A 97 -1.90 0.79 -4.13
CA PHE A 97 -1.46 0.16 -2.90
C PHE A 97 0.03 -0.19 -2.93
N GLU A 98 0.49 -0.84 -4.00
CA GLU A 98 1.91 -1.20 -4.17
C GLU A 98 2.80 0.04 -4.20
N ALA A 99 2.45 1.05 -5.00
CA ALA A 99 3.14 2.32 -5.03
C ALA A 99 3.12 3.00 -3.65
N GLY A 100 2.01 2.90 -2.92
CA GLY A 100 1.87 3.43 -1.56
C GLY A 100 2.82 2.76 -0.56
N VAL A 101 3.05 1.45 -0.69
CA VAL A 101 4.02 0.70 0.12
C VAL A 101 5.46 1.12 -0.21
N ASN A 102 5.79 1.23 -1.50
CA ASN A 102 7.15 1.51 -1.96
C ASN A 102 7.57 2.99 -1.80
N LEU A 103 6.66 3.92 -2.07
CA LEU A 103 6.95 5.35 -2.22
C LEU A 103 6.24 6.22 -1.16
N GLY A 104 5.34 5.63 -0.37
CA GLY A 104 4.46 6.32 0.56
C GLY A 104 3.12 6.70 -0.06
N VAL A 105 2.05 6.57 0.74
CA VAL A 105 0.66 6.79 0.32
C VAL A 105 0.43 8.15 -0.36
N THR A 106 0.96 9.23 0.22
CA THR A 106 0.75 10.58 -0.32
C THR A 106 1.23 10.68 -1.75
N ARG A 107 2.45 10.21 -2.04
CA ARG A 107 3.01 10.25 -3.39
C ARG A 107 2.24 9.37 -4.37
N ALA A 108 1.88 8.15 -3.96
CA ALA A 108 1.10 7.24 -4.80
C ALA A 108 -0.26 7.83 -5.19
N VAL A 109 -0.95 8.49 -4.25
CA VAL A 109 -2.23 9.15 -4.52
C VAL A 109 -2.04 10.41 -5.38
N THR A 110 -0.97 11.19 -5.16
CA THR A 110 -0.66 12.33 -6.04
C THR A 110 -0.48 11.86 -7.48
N PHE A 111 0.26 10.78 -7.73
CA PHE A 111 0.44 10.23 -9.08
C PHE A 111 -0.89 9.81 -9.71
N LEU A 112 -1.81 9.19 -8.95
CA LEU A 112 -3.16 8.90 -9.42
C LEU A 112 -3.92 10.18 -9.78
N GLN A 113 -3.90 11.20 -8.92
CA GLN A 113 -4.59 12.47 -9.16
C GLN A 113 -4.05 13.19 -10.41
N THR A 114 -2.72 13.28 -10.55
CA THR A 114 -2.07 13.84 -11.74
C THR A 114 -2.44 13.05 -13.00
N ALA A 115 -2.43 11.72 -12.95
CA ALA A 115 -2.81 10.88 -14.08
C ALA A 115 -4.28 11.11 -14.50
N LEU A 116 -5.19 11.22 -13.53
CA LEU A 116 -6.60 11.55 -13.80
C LEU A 116 -6.73 12.93 -14.45
N ASN A 117 -6.04 13.95 -13.97
CA ASN A 117 -6.05 15.29 -14.57
C ASN A 117 -5.54 15.28 -16.02
N VAL A 118 -4.45 14.55 -16.29
CA VAL A 118 -3.92 14.39 -17.66
C VAL A 118 -4.94 13.71 -18.58
N LEU A 119 -5.73 12.78 -18.06
CA LEU A 119 -6.64 11.93 -18.83
C LEU A 119 -8.10 12.43 -18.88
N ASN A 120 -8.42 13.56 -18.24
CA ASN A 120 -9.81 14.06 -18.15
C ASN A 120 -10.35 14.73 -19.43
N ARG A 121 -9.59 14.65 -20.54
CA ARG A 121 -9.91 15.22 -21.86
C ARG A 121 -10.19 16.73 -21.80
N GLY A 122 -9.30 17.48 -21.16
CA GLY A 122 -9.44 18.93 -21.01
C GLY A 122 -10.68 19.29 -20.21
N GLN A 123 -10.87 18.59 -19.10
CA GLN A 123 -11.99 18.73 -18.16
C GLN A 123 -13.38 18.37 -18.72
N THR A 124 -13.45 17.64 -19.83
CA THR A 124 -14.73 17.20 -20.43
C THR A 124 -15.32 15.99 -19.70
N LEU A 125 -14.49 15.09 -19.17
CA LEU A 125 -14.96 13.93 -18.40
C LEU A 125 -15.32 14.32 -16.95
N TYR A 126 -14.47 15.15 -16.34
CA TYR A 126 -14.58 15.68 -14.99
C TYR A 126 -13.58 16.85 -14.85
N THR A 127 -13.82 17.76 -13.91
CA THR A 127 -12.88 18.85 -13.61
C THR A 127 -11.58 18.34 -12.99
N ASP A 128 -10.51 19.12 -13.06
CA ASP A 128 -9.25 18.77 -12.41
C ASP A 128 -9.47 18.51 -10.91
N VAL A 129 -8.90 17.42 -10.43
CA VAL A 129 -8.83 17.06 -9.01
C VAL A 129 -7.60 17.74 -8.43
N VAL A 130 -7.72 18.23 -7.19
CA VAL A 130 -6.56 18.76 -6.45
C VAL A 130 -5.55 17.66 -6.18
N GLU A 131 -4.28 17.90 -6.51
CA GLU A 131 -3.17 16.95 -6.34
C GLU A 131 -2.59 17.02 -4.91
N ASP A 132 -3.43 16.79 -3.90
CA ASP A 132 -3.08 16.88 -2.47
C ASP A 132 -2.52 15.57 -1.88
N GLY A 133 -2.52 14.48 -2.65
CA GLY A 133 -2.11 13.16 -2.20
C GLY A 133 -3.05 12.53 -1.16
N VAL A 134 -4.28 13.01 -1.05
CA VAL A 134 -5.34 12.45 -0.21
C VAL A 134 -6.40 11.81 -1.09
N CYS A 135 -6.66 10.51 -0.90
CA CYS A 135 -7.66 9.81 -1.70
C CYS A 135 -9.06 10.17 -1.17
N GLY A 136 -9.55 11.34 -1.57
CA GLY A 136 -10.82 11.92 -1.12
C GLY A 136 -12.01 11.53 -2.00
N PRO A 137 -13.22 12.00 -1.64
CA PRO A 137 -14.42 11.82 -2.48
C PRO A 137 -14.22 12.30 -3.92
N ASP A 138 -13.54 13.43 -4.13
CA ASP A 138 -13.33 14.00 -5.46
C ASP A 138 -12.40 13.14 -6.33
N THR A 139 -11.31 12.61 -5.75
CA THR A 139 -10.43 11.65 -6.43
C THR A 139 -11.18 10.38 -6.81
N LEU A 140 -12.02 9.85 -5.92
CA LEU A 140 -12.81 8.65 -6.19
C LEU A 140 -13.88 8.89 -7.27
N ALA A 141 -14.55 10.05 -7.24
CA ALA A 141 -15.55 10.41 -8.23
C ALA A 141 -14.91 10.61 -9.62
N ALA A 142 -13.75 11.25 -9.70
CA ALA A 142 -12.99 11.39 -10.94
C ALA A 142 -12.53 10.04 -11.48
N LEU A 143 -12.02 9.15 -10.63
CA LEU A 143 -11.64 7.80 -11.03
C LEU A 143 -12.85 6.99 -11.51
N GLU A 144 -14.00 7.08 -10.84
CA GLU A 144 -15.23 6.42 -11.27
C GLU A 144 -15.70 6.95 -12.63
N ALA A 145 -15.75 8.27 -12.83
CA ALA A 145 -16.09 8.89 -14.10
C ALA A 145 -15.13 8.49 -15.22
N TYR A 146 -13.82 8.44 -14.94
CA TYR A 146 -12.80 7.95 -15.87
C TYR A 146 -13.08 6.51 -16.31
N LEU A 147 -13.29 5.60 -15.35
CA LEU A 147 -13.47 4.17 -15.59
C LEU A 147 -14.79 3.83 -16.34
N GLN A 148 -15.72 4.77 -16.44
CA GLN A 148 -16.93 4.59 -17.27
C GLN A 148 -16.62 4.63 -18.77
N THR A 149 -15.56 5.32 -19.18
CA THR A 149 -15.26 5.59 -20.59
C THR A 149 -13.88 5.12 -21.03
N GLU A 150 -12.95 4.94 -20.09
CA GLU A 150 -11.56 4.64 -20.37
C GLU A 150 -11.08 3.39 -19.60
N PRO A 151 -10.12 2.63 -20.14
CA PRO A 151 -9.61 1.42 -19.50
C PRO A 151 -8.69 1.73 -18.30
N PRO A 152 -8.70 0.92 -17.23
CA PRO A 152 -7.85 1.12 -16.05
C PRO A 152 -6.35 1.09 -16.36
N GLU A 153 -5.92 0.34 -17.38
CA GLU A 153 -4.51 0.19 -17.75
C GLU A 153 -3.87 1.51 -18.17
N LEU A 154 -4.65 2.44 -18.74
CA LEU A 154 -4.12 3.71 -19.21
C LEU A 154 -3.82 4.65 -18.03
N VAL A 155 -4.70 4.78 -17.04
CA VAL A 155 -4.41 5.59 -15.83
C VAL A 155 -3.26 5.00 -15.02
N ILE A 156 -3.16 3.67 -14.95
CA ILE A 156 -2.02 2.98 -14.33
C ILE A 156 -0.72 3.31 -15.07
N THR A 157 -0.71 3.21 -16.39
CA THR A 157 0.48 3.48 -17.21
C THR A 157 0.96 4.92 -17.04
N VAL A 158 0.03 5.89 -17.03
CA VAL A 158 0.38 7.30 -16.81
C VAL A 158 0.89 7.51 -15.39
N ALA A 159 0.25 6.93 -14.37
CA ALA A 159 0.71 7.08 -12.99
C ALA A 159 2.12 6.52 -12.75
N ASN A 160 2.50 5.45 -13.45
CA ASN A 160 3.79 4.77 -13.26
C ASN A 160 4.99 5.45 -13.93
N ILE A 161 4.77 6.48 -14.74
CA ILE A 161 5.84 7.25 -15.40
C ILE A 161 6.01 8.67 -14.81
N LEU A 162 5.24 9.01 -13.77
CA LEU A 162 5.36 10.25 -12.99
C LEU A 162 6.40 10.10 -11.87
#